data_AF-A0A9D7YEQ0-F1
#
_entry.id   AF-A0A9D7YEQ0-F1
#
_cell.length_a   1.000
_cell.length_b   1.000
_cell.length_c   1.000
_cell.angle_alpha   90.00
_cell.angle_beta   90.00
_cell.angle_gamma   90.00
#
_symmetry.space_group_name_H-M   'P 1'
#
loop_
_entity.id
_entity.type
_entity.pdbx_description
1 polymer ?
#
loop_
_entity_poly.entity_id
_entity_poly.type
_entity_poly.pdbx_seq_one_letter_code
_entity_poly.pdbx_strand_id
1 'polypeptide(L)'
;MTHHFPIQDRYNKDALTVLREELLSGDIDRQRAAAACIRVGMDVRKIARHSDTQVAADLNGVTILVDPDSPLLPDLTELLALADEIVPL
;
A
#
# COMPACT_ATOMS: atom_id res chain seq x y z
N MET A 1 0.70 9.33 -26.31
CA MET A 1 1.41 10.35 -25.52
C MET A 1 1.34 9.92 -24.07
N THR A 2 2.42 9.36 -23.54
CA THR A 2 2.50 8.95 -22.14
C THR A 2 2.71 10.21 -21.30
N HIS A 3 1.66 10.69 -20.65
CA HIS A 3 1.77 11.74 -19.65
C HIS A 3 2.50 11.16 -18.43
N HIS A 4 3.79 11.44 -18.34
CA HIS A 4 4.55 11.23 -17.12
C HIS A 4 4.09 12.32 -16.14
N PHE A 5 3.31 11.94 -15.12
CA PHE A 5 2.82 12.87 -14.11
C PHE A 5 3.80 12.89 -12.92
N PRO A 6 4.69 13.90 -12.80
CA PRO A 6 5.78 13.93 -11.80
C PRO A 6 5.29 14.10 -10.35
N ILE A 7 3.98 14.20 -10.11
CA ILE A 7 3.38 14.41 -8.79
C ILE A 7 2.98 13.07 -8.14
N GLN A 8 2.77 12.03 -8.94
CA GLN A 8 2.42 10.67 -8.50
C GLN A 8 3.45 10.08 -7.53
N ASP A 9 4.71 10.45 -7.73
CA ASP A 9 5.85 9.90 -7.01
C ASP A 9 5.98 10.47 -5.59
N ARG A 10 5.39 11.63 -5.28
CA ARG A 10 5.52 12.26 -3.94
C ARG A 10 4.48 11.71 -2.96
N TYR A 11 3.21 11.76 -3.31
CA TYR A 11 2.12 11.40 -2.38
C TYR A 11 2.12 9.91 -1.98
N ASN A 12 2.46 9.02 -2.90
CA ASN A 12 2.51 7.58 -2.63
C ASN A 12 3.82 7.18 -1.91
N LYS A 13 4.94 7.85 -2.20
CA LYS A 13 6.19 7.67 -1.42
C LYS A 13 6.02 8.14 0.02
N ASP A 14 5.26 9.20 0.25
CA ASP A 14 5.03 9.71 1.61
C ASP A 14 4.28 8.66 2.46
N ALA A 15 3.23 8.04 1.94
CA ALA A 15 2.49 6.99 2.66
C ALA A 15 3.33 5.72 2.92
N LEU A 16 4.11 5.27 1.94
CA LEU A 16 5.00 4.12 2.11
C LEU A 16 6.15 4.40 3.09
N THR A 17 6.69 5.62 3.07
CA THR A 17 7.70 6.09 4.03
C THR A 17 7.12 6.06 5.45
N VAL A 18 5.92 6.62 5.64
CA VAL A 18 5.24 6.62 6.94
C VAL A 18 5.04 5.19 7.43
N LEU A 19 4.47 4.29 6.63
CA LEU A 19 4.28 2.89 7.05
C LEU A 19 5.59 2.21 7.45
N ARG A 20 6.69 2.51 6.75
CA ARG A 20 8.02 1.99 7.10
C ARG A 20 8.52 2.56 8.43
N GLU A 21 8.37 3.86 8.65
CA GLU A 21 8.76 4.52 9.91
C GLU A 21 7.95 3.99 11.09
N GLU A 22 6.65 3.78 10.90
CA GLU A 22 5.76 3.18 11.91
C GLU A 22 6.18 1.74 12.26
N LEU A 23 6.54 0.92 11.25
CA LEU A 23 7.11 -0.41 11.45
C LEU A 23 8.43 -0.39 12.23
N LEU A 24 9.27 0.62 12.00
CA LEU A 24 10.57 0.75 12.65
C LEU A 24 10.53 1.57 13.96
N SER A 25 9.33 1.99 14.40
CA SER A 25 9.16 2.92 15.52
C SER A 25 9.57 2.37 16.89
N GLY A 26 9.62 1.04 17.05
CA GLY A 26 9.86 0.36 18.33
C GLY A 26 8.67 0.36 19.29
N ASP A 27 7.57 1.03 18.93
CA ASP A 27 6.30 0.99 19.64
C ASP A 27 5.43 -0.15 19.09
N ILE A 28 5.09 -1.11 19.95
CA ILE A 28 4.42 -2.35 19.54
C ILE A 28 3.06 -2.08 18.88
N ASP A 29 2.31 -1.10 19.37
CA ASP A 29 0.96 -0.82 18.87
C ASP A 29 1.04 -0.15 17.49
N ARG A 30 1.97 0.79 17.31
CA ARG A 30 2.25 1.42 16.02
C ARG A 30 2.76 0.41 14.99
N GLN A 31 3.66 -0.48 15.39
CA GLN A 31 4.17 -1.56 14.55
C GLN A 31 3.05 -2.48 14.07
N ARG A 32 2.17 -2.92 14.98
CA ARG A 32 1.01 -3.76 14.64
C ARG A 32 0.04 -3.06 13.72
N ALA A 33 -0.25 -1.78 13.97
CA ALA A 33 -1.14 -0.99 13.12
C ALA A 33 -0.58 -0.87 11.69
N ALA A 34 0.72 -0.55 11.55
CA ALA A 34 1.36 -0.46 10.25
C ALA A 34 1.38 -1.82 9.52
N ALA A 35 1.74 -2.90 10.21
CA ALA A 35 1.71 -4.25 9.65
C ALA A 35 0.30 -4.65 9.18
N ALA A 36 -0.73 -4.31 9.95
CA ALA A 36 -2.13 -4.56 9.57
C ALA A 36 -2.53 -3.80 8.30
N CYS A 37 -2.19 -2.51 8.21
CA CYS A 37 -2.46 -1.70 7.01
C CYS A 37 -1.82 -2.29 5.75
N ILE A 38 -0.56 -2.74 5.85
CA ILE A 38 0.17 -3.38 4.74
C ILE A 38 -0.54 -4.67 4.29
N ARG A 39 -0.86 -5.56 5.25
CA ARG A 39 -1.52 -6.84 4.97
C ARG A 39 -2.91 -6.64 4.36
N VAL A 40 -3.70 -5.73 4.91
CA VAL A 40 -5.02 -5.38 4.35
C VAL A 40 -4.89 -4.86 2.92
N GLY A 41 -3.90 -4.01 2.62
CA GLY A 41 -3.64 -3.54 1.26
C GLY A 41 -3.35 -4.67 0.28
N MET A 42 -2.60 -5.69 0.72
CA MET A 42 -2.30 -6.89 -0.08
C MET A 42 -3.53 -7.79 -0.25
N ASP A 43 -4.30 -7.99 0.82
CA ASP A 43 -5.52 -8.80 0.81
C ASP A 43 -6.60 -8.19 -0.08
N VAL A 44 -6.79 -6.87 -0.05
CA VAL A 44 -7.71 -6.16 -0.95
C VAL A 44 -7.39 -6.46 -2.42
N ARG A 45 -6.11 -6.40 -2.82
CA ARG A 45 -5.70 -6.73 -4.19
C ARG A 45 -5.91 -8.20 -4.52
N LYS A 46 -5.60 -9.09 -3.58
CA LYS A 46 -5.80 -10.53 -3.74
C LYS A 46 -7.27 -10.88 -3.94
N ILE A 47 -8.16 -10.28 -3.14
CA ILE A 47 -9.60 -10.45 -3.23
C ILE A 47 -10.10 -9.90 -4.57
N ALA A 48 -9.69 -8.69 -4.93
CA ALA A 48 -10.09 -8.06 -6.20
C ALA A 48 -9.68 -8.90 -7.43
N ARG A 49 -8.44 -9.44 -7.44
CA ARG A 49 -8.00 -10.42 -8.44
C ARG A 49 -8.88 -11.67 -8.48
N HIS A 50 -9.20 -12.22 -7.33
CA HIS A 50 -9.99 -13.45 -7.23
C HIS A 50 -11.44 -13.27 -7.69
N SER A 51 -12.04 -12.11 -7.42
CA SER A 51 -13.43 -11.80 -7.75
C SER A 51 -13.61 -11.13 -9.11
N ASP A 52 -12.54 -10.90 -9.88
CA ASP A 52 -12.56 -10.15 -11.14
C ASP A 52 -13.19 -8.75 -10.97
N THR A 53 -12.76 -8.05 -9.92
CA THR A 53 -13.24 -6.70 -9.58
C THR A 53 -12.10 -5.69 -9.50
N GLN A 54 -12.45 -4.40 -9.57
CA GLN A 54 -11.49 -3.30 -9.47
C GLN A 54 -11.24 -2.88 -8.01
N VAL A 55 -10.06 -2.34 -7.75
CA VAL A 55 -9.69 -1.72 -6.48
C VAL A 55 -10.04 -0.23 -6.53
N ALA A 56 -10.74 0.26 -5.51
CA ALA A 56 -10.91 1.69 -5.30
C ALA A 56 -9.63 2.28 -4.68
N ALA A 57 -9.05 3.29 -5.33
CA ALA A 57 -7.87 4.00 -4.85
C ALA A 57 -8.13 5.51 -4.85
N ASP A 58 -7.61 6.21 -3.84
CA ASP A 58 -7.56 7.66 -3.88
C ASP A 58 -6.30 8.13 -4.62
N LEU A 59 -6.48 8.96 -5.64
CA LEU A 59 -5.40 9.58 -6.38
C LEU A 59 -5.59 11.09 -6.36
N ASN A 60 -4.86 11.76 -5.46
CA ASN A 60 -4.90 13.21 -5.26
C ASN A 60 -6.32 13.72 -4.89
N GLY A 61 -7.00 13.04 -3.97
CA GLY A 61 -8.35 13.40 -3.52
C GLY A 61 -9.47 13.01 -4.48
N VAL A 62 -9.15 12.23 -5.50
CA VAL A 62 -10.11 11.66 -6.44
C VAL A 62 -10.11 10.14 -6.28
N THR A 63 -11.27 9.58 -5.94
CA THR A 63 -11.46 8.14 -5.95
C THR A 63 -11.55 7.63 -7.38
N ILE A 64 -10.66 6.72 -7.75
CA ILE A 64 -10.63 6.03 -9.03
C ILE A 64 -10.76 4.52 -8.82
N LEU A 65 -11.28 3.82 -9.83
CA LEU A 65 -11.28 2.36 -9.88
C LEU A 65 -10.14 1.90 -10.80
N VAL A 66 -9.28 1.04 -10.29
CA VAL A 66 -8.12 0.53 -11.02
C VAL A 66 -8.06 -0.99 -10.98
N ASP A 67 -7.42 -1.57 -11.98
CA ASP A 67 -7.07 -2.99 -11.97
C ASP A 67 -6.19 -3.32 -10.74
N PRO A 68 -6.38 -4.47 -10.07
CA PRO A 68 -5.59 -4.84 -8.89
C PRO A 68 -4.08 -4.97 -9.13
N ASP A 69 -3.64 -5.17 -10.38
CA ASP A 69 -2.23 -5.23 -10.77
C ASP A 69 -1.78 -3.92 -11.46
N SER A 70 -2.60 -2.86 -11.36
CA SER A 70 -2.28 -1.55 -11.93
C SER A 70 -1.01 -0.97 -11.32
N PRO A 71 -0.09 -0.39 -12.13
CA PRO A 71 1.08 0.32 -11.63
C PRO A 71 0.73 1.63 -10.88
N LEU A 72 -0.55 2.01 -10.86
CA LEU A 72 -1.04 3.14 -10.06
C LEU A 72 -1.12 2.79 -8.57
N LEU A 73 -1.18 1.50 -8.23
CA LEU A 73 -1.20 1.04 -6.85
C LEU A 73 0.25 0.93 -6.33
N PRO A 74 0.53 1.32 -5.07
CA PRO A 74 1.88 1.22 -4.51
C PRO A 74 2.42 -0.22 -4.51
N ASP A 75 3.72 -0.43 -4.69
CA ASP A 75 4.29 -1.75 -4.39
C ASP A 75 4.48 -1.88 -2.87
N LEU A 76 3.80 -2.87 -2.27
CA LEU A 76 3.87 -3.17 -0.83
C LEU A 76 4.77 -4.38 -0.54
N THR A 77 5.39 -5.00 -1.54
CA THR A 77 6.12 -6.28 -1.40
C THR A 77 7.23 -6.20 -0.36
N GLU A 78 8.08 -5.18 -0.42
CA GLU A 78 9.17 -5.00 0.54
C GLU A 78 8.65 -4.69 1.96
N LEU A 79 7.58 -3.90 2.06
CA LEU A 79 6.97 -3.58 3.35
C LEU A 79 6.25 -4.77 3.97
N LEU A 80 5.68 -5.67 3.16
CA LEU A 80 5.08 -6.90 3.65
C LEU A 80 6.15 -7.81 4.26
N ALA A 81 7.28 -8.00 3.56
CA ALA A 81 8.39 -8.78 4.09
C ALA A 81 8.91 -8.21 5.42
N LEU A 82 9.04 -6.88 5.52
CA LEU A 82 9.43 -6.21 6.76
C LEU A 82 8.38 -6.37 7.86
N ALA A 83 7.10 -6.25 7.54
CA ALA A 83 6.01 -6.43 8.49
C ALA A 83 5.97 -7.86 9.06
N ASP A 84 6.25 -8.87 8.24
CA ASP A 84 6.31 -10.26 8.67
C ASP A 84 7.53 -10.57 9.55
N GLU A 85 8.63 -9.83 9.38
CA GLU A 85 9.81 -9.91 10.25
C GLU A 85 9.56 -9.25 11.62
N ILE A 86 8.98 -8.04 11.64
CA ILE A 86 8.82 -7.24 12.86
C ILE A 86 7.61 -7.70 13.68
N VAL A 87 6.50 -8.00 13.01
CA VAL A 87 5.23 -8.38 13.65
C VAL A 87 4.75 -9.71 13.06
N PRO A 88 5.37 -10.85 13.41
CA PRO A 88 4.96 -12.15 12.91
C PRO A 88 3.53 -12.48 13.36
N LEU A 89 2.76 -13.15 12.48
CA LEU A 89 1.43 -13.68 12.76
C LEU A 89 1.46 -15.19 12.99
#